data_AF-A0A7W1WXQ2-F1
#
_entry.id   AF-A0A7W1WXQ2-F1
#
_cell.length_a   1.000
_cell.length_b   1.000
_cell.length_c   1.000
_cell.angle_alpha   90.00
_cell.angle_beta   90.00
_cell.angle_gamma   90.00
#
_symmetry.space_group_name_H-M   'P 1'
#
loop_
_entity.id
_entity.type
_entity.pdbx_description
1 polymer ?
#
loop_
_entity_poly.entity_id
_entity_poly.type
_entity_poly.pdbx_seq_one_letter_code
_entity_poly.pdbx_strand_id
1 'polypeptide(L)'
;MSHAQSLHTLAAQAEALRDQLSRTARDYEQFEFNVTGVHQCMNRIQKCVRMVGNDRKAALSQRDTRKVMAELEDAVTEMAELLNLDK
;
A
#
# COMPACT_ATOMS: atom_id res chain seq x y z
N MET A 1 34.25 35.91 -4.72
CA MET A 1 33.15 35.43 -3.86
C MET A 1 33.65 35.43 -2.42
N SER A 2 32.90 36.03 -1.50
CA SER A 2 33.30 36.10 -0.08
C SER A 2 33.07 34.75 0.61
N HIS A 3 33.99 34.30 1.46
CA HIS A 3 33.83 33.07 2.26
C HIS A 3 32.54 33.06 3.11
N ALA A 4 32.02 34.24 3.47
CA ALA A 4 30.74 34.36 4.16
C ALA A 4 29.55 33.95 3.26
N GLN A 5 29.58 34.28 1.97
CA GLN A 5 28.53 33.85 1.01
C GLN A 5 28.54 32.33 0.84
N SER A 6 29.70 31.69 0.79
CA SER A 6 29.76 30.22 0.71
C SER A 6 29.18 29.53 1.95
N LEU A 7 29.38 30.10 3.14
CA LEU A 7 28.83 29.55 4.38
C LEU A 7 27.31 29.71 4.46
N HIS A 8 26.76 30.84 4.02
CA HIS A 8 25.31 31.03 3.95
C HIS A 8 24.65 30.08 2.94
N THR A 9 25.27 29.89 1.76
CA THR A 9 24.77 28.92 0.78
C THR A 9 24.81 27.49 1.33
N LEU A 10 25.87 27.12 2.03
CA LEU A 10 25.98 25.80 2.66
C LEU A 10 24.89 25.60 3.73
N ALA A 11 24.62 26.61 4.56
CA ALA A 11 23.57 26.55 5.56
C ALA A 11 22.18 26.36 4.93
N ALA A 12 21.88 27.10 3.85
CA ALA A 12 20.63 26.96 3.11
C ALA A 12 20.47 25.57 2.47
N GLN A 13 21.57 25.01 1.93
CA GLN A 13 21.58 23.65 1.39
C GLN A 13 21.35 22.59 2.46
N ALA A 14 21.93 22.76 3.66
CA ALA A 14 21.73 21.85 4.78
C ALA A 14 20.27 21.87 5.28
N GLU A 15 19.64 23.04 5.33
CA GLU A 15 18.21 23.16 5.64
C GLU A 15 17.33 22.49 4.58
N ALA A 16 17.61 22.73 3.30
CA ALA A 16 16.87 22.07 2.21
C ALA A 16 17.00 20.54 2.27
N LEU A 17 18.19 20.02 2.57
CA LEU A 17 18.42 18.60 2.75
C LEU A 17 17.64 18.03 3.95
N ARG A 18 17.65 18.71 5.10
CA ARG A 18 16.88 18.31 6.28
C ARG A 18 15.39 18.22 5.95
N ASP A 19 14.87 19.23 5.26
CA ASP A 19 13.46 19.29 4.90
C ASP A 19 13.08 18.20 3.91
N GLN A 20 13.95 17.88 2.94
CA GLN A 20 13.77 16.77 2.02
C GLN A 20 13.80 15.42 2.75
N LEU A 21 14.76 15.19 3.63
CA LEU A 21 14.83 13.96 4.44
C LEU A 21 13.56 13.77 5.29
N SER A 22 13.04 14.84 5.89
CA SER A 22 11.80 14.78 6.66
C SER A 22 10.58 14.43 5.79
N ARG A 23 10.54 14.87 4.52
CA ARG A 23 9.47 14.50 3.58
C ARG A 23 9.60 13.05 3.17
N THR A 24 10.79 12.63 2.75
CA THR A 24 11.06 11.24 2.36
C THR A 24 10.74 10.25 3.48
N ALA A 25 11.04 10.58 4.73
CA ALA A 25 10.70 9.72 5.87
C ALA A 25 9.17 9.51 5.99
N ARG A 26 8.37 10.57 5.82
CA ARG A 26 6.90 10.47 5.83
C ARG A 26 6.36 9.70 4.64
N ASP A 27 6.92 9.93 3.46
CA ASP A 27 6.54 9.21 2.25
C ASP A 27 6.85 7.71 2.39
N TYR A 28 7.95 7.38 3.06
CA TYR A 28 8.33 6.00 3.36
C TYR A 28 7.39 5.34 4.38
N GLU A 29 7.00 6.03 5.46
CA GLU A 29 6.01 5.54 6.42
C GLU A 29 4.67 5.21 5.73
N GLN A 30 4.21 6.10 4.83
CA GLN A 30 3.00 5.87 4.05
C GLN A 30 3.16 4.68 3.08
N PHE A 31 4.33 4.53 2.47
CA PHE A 31 4.64 3.41 1.60
C PHE A 31 4.62 2.08 2.38
N GLU A 32 5.26 2.01 3.55
CA GLU A 32 5.25 0.81 4.41
C GLU A 32 3.83 0.44 4.85
N PHE A 33 3.01 1.44 5.19
CA PHE A 33 1.60 1.24 5.49
C PHE A 33 0.85 0.64 4.30
N ASN A 34 1.02 1.22 3.10
CA ASN A 34 0.35 0.73 1.89
C ASN A 34 0.79 -0.70 1.53
N VAL A 35 2.08 -1.00 1.59
CA VAL A 35 2.63 -2.35 1.33
C VAL A 35 2.06 -3.38 2.30
N THR A 36 1.96 -3.02 3.58
CA THR A 36 1.35 -3.89 4.60
C THR A 36 -0.11 -4.18 4.28
N GLY A 37 -0.88 -3.15 3.90
CA GLY A 37 -2.27 -3.31 3.48
C GLY A 37 -2.42 -4.19 2.24
N VAL A 38 -1.55 -4.02 1.24
CA VAL A 38 -1.55 -4.84 0.01
C VAL A 38 -1.29 -6.31 0.35
N HIS A 39 -0.34 -6.61 1.24
CA HIS A 39 -0.11 -7.99 1.69
C HIS A 39 -1.35 -8.59 2.39
N GLN A 40 -2.07 -7.81 3.19
CA GLN A 40 -3.30 -8.27 3.85
C GLN A 40 -4.41 -8.55 2.83
N CYS A 41 -4.61 -7.66 1.85
CA CYS A 41 -5.56 -7.86 0.75
C CYS A 41 -5.21 -9.12 -0.05
N MET A 42 -3.93 -9.34 -0.36
CA MET A 42 -3.47 -10.52 -1.09
C MET A 42 -3.76 -11.83 -0.33
N ASN A 43 -3.58 -11.83 0.99
CA ASN A 43 -3.92 -12.97 1.83
C ASN A 43 -5.42 -13.28 1.81
N ARG A 44 -6.28 -12.25 1.86
CA ARG A 44 -7.75 -12.38 1.76
C ARG A 44 -8.16 -12.92 0.39
N ILE A 45 -7.61 -12.38 -0.69
CA ILE A 45 -7.83 -12.87 -2.07
C ILE A 45 -7.43 -14.34 -2.17
N GLN A 46 -6.24 -14.71 -1.68
CA GLN A 46 -5.79 -16.09 -1.71
C GLN A 46 -6.70 -17.03 -0.93
N LYS A 47 -7.21 -16.60 0.23
CA LYS A 47 -8.19 -17.36 1.01
C LYS A 47 -9.49 -17.56 0.24
N CYS A 48 -10.04 -16.50 -0.37
CA CYS A 48 -11.25 -16.57 -1.18
C CYS A 48 -11.08 -17.54 -2.35
N VAL A 49 -9.96 -17.43 -3.08
CA VAL A 49 -9.62 -18.34 -4.20
C VAL A 49 -9.49 -19.78 -3.73
N ARG A 50 -8.88 -20.04 -2.57
CA ARG A 50 -8.80 -21.39 -1.99
C ARG A 50 -10.17 -21.92 -1.61
N MET A 51 -11.06 -21.10 -1.04
CA MET A 51 -12.42 -21.53 -0.68
C MET A 51 -13.22 -21.93 -1.93
N VAL A 52 -13.15 -21.13 -3.00
CA VAL A 52 -13.81 -21.46 -4.28
C VAL A 52 -13.13 -22.65 -4.99
N GLY A 53 -11.81 -22.78 -4.92
CA GLY A 53 -11.03 -23.80 -5.63
C GLY A 53 -10.96 -25.17 -4.94
N ASN A 54 -10.92 -25.24 -3.61
CA ASN A 54 -10.91 -26.51 -2.85
C ASN A 54 -12.28 -27.19 -2.77
N ASP A 55 -13.32 -26.52 -3.24
CA ASP A 55 -14.68 -27.01 -3.30
C ASP A 55 -14.92 -28.13 -4.33
N ARG A 56 -13.86 -28.68 -4.92
CA ARG A 56 -13.91 -30.01 -5.54
C ARG A 56 -14.29 -31.13 -4.55
N LYS A 57 -14.38 -30.87 -3.23
CA LYS A 57 -14.76 -31.88 -2.20
C LYS A 57 -15.93 -31.50 -1.27
N ALA A 58 -16.36 -30.24 -1.21
CA ALA A 58 -17.51 -29.82 -0.41
C ALA A 58 -18.36 -28.88 -1.27
N ALA A 59 -19.68 -29.02 -1.23
CA ALA A 59 -20.56 -28.12 -1.95
C ALA A 59 -20.73 -26.82 -1.13
N LEU A 60 -19.97 -25.76 -1.40
CA LEU A 60 -20.38 -24.42 -0.95
C LEU A 60 -21.80 -24.19 -1.46
N SER A 61 -22.67 -23.73 -0.57
CA SER A 61 -23.98 -23.28 -1.00
C SER A 61 -23.83 -22.08 -1.92
N GLN A 62 -24.74 -21.89 -2.87
CA GLN A 62 -24.74 -20.69 -3.73
C GLN A 62 -24.71 -19.39 -2.93
N ARG A 63 -25.28 -19.38 -1.71
CA ARG A 63 -25.24 -18.25 -0.79
C ARG A 63 -23.82 -17.97 -0.29
N ASP A 64 -23.08 -19.01 0.06
CA ASP A 64 -21.72 -18.87 0.58
C ASP A 64 -20.74 -18.53 -0.55
N THR A 65 -20.95 -19.03 -1.77
CA THR A 65 -20.20 -18.60 -2.96
C THR A 65 -20.37 -17.09 -3.20
N ARG A 66 -21.60 -16.56 -3.14
CA ARG A 66 -21.83 -15.11 -3.30
C ARG A 66 -21.12 -14.28 -2.24
N LYS A 67 -21.06 -14.76 -1.00
CA LYS A 67 -20.34 -14.09 0.08
C LYS A 67 -18.83 -14.07 -0.16
N VAL A 68 -18.26 -15.19 -0.62
CA VAL A 68 -16.82 -15.28 -0.94
C VAL A 68 -16.47 -14.38 -2.12
N MET A 69 -17.34 -14.29 -3.12
CA MET A 69 -17.14 -13.37 -4.26
C MET A 69 -17.23 -11.91 -3.84
N ALA A 70 -18.17 -11.53 -2.96
CA ALA A 70 -18.23 -10.19 -2.40
C ALA A 70 -16.96 -9.84 -1.59
N GLU A 71 -16.50 -10.75 -0.73
CA GLU A 71 -15.25 -10.55 0.03
C GLU A 71 -14.01 -10.43 -0.88
N LEU A 72 -14.01 -11.15 -2.01
CA LEU A 72 -12.98 -11.06 -3.03
C LEU A 72 -13.00 -9.69 -3.74
N GLU A 73 -14.18 -9.22 -4.15
CA GLU A 73 -14.36 -7.90 -4.77
C GLU A 73 -13.90 -6.79 -3.82
N ASP A 74 -14.36 -6.83 -2.56
CA ASP A 74 -13.96 -5.85 -1.53
C ASP A 74 -12.44 -5.81 -1.33
N ALA A 75 -11.78 -6.98 -1.27
CA ALA A 75 -10.34 -7.06 -1.09
C ALA A 75 -9.55 -6.56 -2.32
N VAL A 76 -10.11 -6.69 -3.53
CA VAL A 76 -9.50 -6.17 -4.76
C VAL A 76 -9.65 -4.65 -4.83
N THR A 77 -10.82 -4.10 -4.48
CA THR A 77 -11.06 -2.66 -4.41
C THR A 77 -10.14 -2.00 -3.38
N GLU A 78 -10.04 -2.55 -2.17
CA GLU A 78 -9.14 -2.05 -1.13
C GLU A 78 -7.67 -2.08 -1.59
N MET A 79 -7.26 -3.12 -2.32
CA MET A 79 -5.92 -3.20 -2.90
C MET A 79 -5.68 -2.12 -3.98
N ALA A 80 -6.68 -1.84 -4.82
CA ALA A 80 -6.59 -0.81 -5.86
C ALA A 80 -6.41 0.60 -5.25
N GLU A 81 -7.14 0.89 -4.17
CA GLU A 81 -7.01 2.15 -3.42
C GLU A 81 -5.59 2.28 -2.82
N LEU A 82 -5.09 1.24 -2.16
CA LEU A 82 -3.74 1.23 -1.55
C LEU A 82 -2.61 1.40 -2.57
N LEU A 83 -2.81 0.89 -3.79
CA LEU A 83 -1.87 1.02 -4.90
C LEU A 83 -2.05 2.33 -5.71
N ASN A 84 -3.03 3.18 -5.34
CA ASN A 84 -3.42 4.36 -6.11
C ASN A 84 -3.74 4.05 -7.59
N LEU A 85 -4.33 2.90 -7.89
CA LEU A 85 -4.68 2.49 -9.26
C LEU A 85 -5.98 3.13 -9.78
N ASP A 86 -6.74 3.80 -8.91
CA ASP A 86 -7.99 4.51 -9.23
C ASP A 86 -7.78 6.03 -9.49
N LYS A 87 -6.63 6.44 -10.03
CA LYS A 87 -6.36 7.82 -10.47
C LYS A 87 -6.20 7.95 -11.98
#